data_AF-A0A926IYB0-F1
#
_entry.id   AF-A0A926IYB0-F1
#
_cell.length_a   1.000
_cell.length_b   1.000
_cell.length_c   1.000
_cell.angle_alpha   90.00
_cell.angle_beta   90.00
_cell.angle_gamma   90.00
#
_symmetry.space_group_name_H-M   'P 1'
#
loop_
_entity.id
_entity.type
_entity.pdbx_description
1 polymer ?
#
loop_
_entity_poly.entity_id
_entity_poly.type
_entity_poly.pdbx_seq_one_letter_code
_entity_poly.pdbx_strand_id
1 'polypeptide(L)' 'MREAILRKARESAEIKVRFFEENAEELENCVRAMAERFRAGGRLWVMGNGGSACDAQHVAVE' A
#
# COMPACT_ATOMS: atom_id res chain seq x y z
N MET A 1 -7.73 21.02 19.47
CA MET A 1 -8.26 20.46 18.20
C MET A 1 -7.33 20.75 17.01
N ARG A 2 -7.07 22.02 16.67
CA ARG A 2 -6.18 22.42 15.55
C ARG A 2 -4.80 21.73 15.61
N GLU A 3 -4.16 21.71 16.77
CA GLU A 3 -2.86 21.06 16.95
C GLU A 3 -2.89 19.56 16.70
N ALA A 4 -3.95 18.86 17.14
CA ALA A 4 -4.08 17.42 16.94
C ALA A 4 -4.25 17.07 15.44
N ILE A 5 -5.00 17.89 14.70
CA ILE A 5 -5.14 17.75 13.24
C ILE A 5 -3.78 17.94 12.55
N LEU A 6 -3.08 19.03 12.86
CA LEU A 6 -1.77 19.32 12.26
C LEU A 6 -0.73 18.24 12.61
N ARG A 7 -0.77 17.74 13.85
CA ARG A 7 0.09 16.63 14.28
C ARG A 7 -0.20 15.36 13.47
N LYS A 8 -1.47 14.95 13.34
CA LYS A 8 -1.83 13.74 12.57
C LYS A 8 -1.45 13.85 11.09
N ALA A 9 -1.63 15.02 10.49
CA ALA A 9 -1.22 15.26 9.11
C ALA A 9 0.30 15.11 8.92
N ARG A 10 1.10 15.69 9.84
CA ARG A 10 2.57 15.58 9.82
C ARG A 10 3.03 14.14 10.04
N GLU A 11 2.52 13.47 11.07
CA GLU A 11 2.81 12.06 11.36
C GLU A 11 2.54 11.17 10.14
N SER A 12 1.41 11.38 9.45
CA SER A 12 1.07 10.61 8.25
C SER A 12 2.04 10.86 7.09
N ALA A 13 2.46 12.11 6.89
CA ALA A 13 3.41 12.46 5.83
C ALA A 13 4.80 11.87 6.11
N GLU A 14 5.30 12.05 7.33
CA GLU A 14 6.60 11.55 7.77
C GLU A 14 6.70 10.02 7.67
N ILE A 15 5.66 9.31 8.10
CA ILE A 15 5.63 7.84 8.01
C ILE A 15 5.67 7.37 6.56
N LYS A 16 4.95 8.04 5.64
CA LYS A 16 4.96 7.65 4.22
C LYS A 16 6.33 7.85 3.60
N VAL A 17 6.96 9.00 3.83
CA VAL A 17 8.30 9.29 3.29
C VAL A 17 9.28 8.22 3.78
N ARG A 18 9.36 8.01 5.09
CA ARG A 18 10.27 7.01 5.67
C ARG A 18 9.99 5.60 5.14
N PHE A 19 8.73 5.19 5.05
CA PHE A 19 8.37 3.88 4.52
C PHE A 19 8.89 3.66 3.10
N PHE A 20 8.70 4.63 2.20
CA PHE A 20 9.17 4.49 0.82
C PHE A 20 10.69 4.57 0.72
N GLU A 21 11.36 5.40 1.51
CA GLU A 21 12.83 5.45 1.56
C GLU A 21 13.42 4.11 2.02
N GLU A 22 12.81 3.47 3.02
CA GLU A 22 13.30 2.21 3.58
C GLU A 22 12.95 0.98 2.72
N ASN A 23 11.87 1.03 1.92
CA ASN A 23 11.31 -0.15 1.26
C ASN A 23 11.19 -0.03 -0.28
N ALA A 24 11.76 1.01 -0.90
CA ALA A 24 11.60 1.25 -2.35
C ALA A 24 12.03 0.05 -3.21
N GLU A 25 13.16 -0.57 -2.90
CA GLU A 25 13.69 -1.71 -3.64
C GLU A 25 12.77 -2.94 -3.53
N GLU A 26 12.33 -3.27 -2.31
CA GLU A 26 11.42 -4.39 -2.07
C GLU A 26 10.06 -4.16 -2.74
N LEU A 27 9.57 -2.92 -2.69
CA LEU A 27 8.33 -2.54 -3.37
C LEU A 27 8.47 -2.68 -4.89
N GLU A 28 9.60 -2.26 -5.47
CA GLU A 28 9.88 -2.44 -6.90
C GLU A 28 9.89 -3.93 -7.28
N ASN A 29 10.56 -4.77 -6.50
CA ASN A 29 10.62 -6.21 -6.72
C ASN A 29 9.22 -6.84 -6.67
N CYS A 30 8.41 -6.47 -5.67
CA CYS A 30 7.04 -6.94 -5.54
C CYS A 30 6.17 -6.56 -6.75
N VAL A 31 6.23 -5.29 -7.17
CA VAL A 31 5.47 -4.79 -8.32
C VAL A 31 5.90 -5.48 -9.61
N ARG A 32 7.20 -5.70 -9.82
CA ARG A 32 7.72 -6.43 -10.98
C ARG A 32 7.22 -7.87 -11.01
N ALA A 33 7.30 -8.58 -9.88
CA ALA A 33 6.80 -9.95 -9.77
C ALA A 33 5.29 -10.04 -10.04
N MET A 34 4.49 -9.12 -9.49
CA MET A 34 3.05 -9.04 -9.75
C MET A 34 2.76 -8.80 -11.24
N ALA A 35 3.45 -7.84 -11.87
CA ALA A 35 3.28 -7.53 -13.29
C ALA A 35 3.65 -8.72 -14.19
N GLU A 36 4.73 -9.43 -13.90
CA GLU A 36 5.12 -10.65 -14.61
C GLU A 36 4.07 -11.75 -14.47
N ARG A 37 3.54 -11.95 -13.25
CA ARG A 37 2.45 -12.92 -13.02
C ARG A 37 1.21 -12.57 -13.81
N PHE A 38 0.79 -11.31 -13.84
CA PHE A 38 -0.37 -10.90 -14.63
C PHE A 38 -0.16 -11.09 -16.13
N ARG A 39 1.02 -10.75 -16.67
CA ARG A 39 1.35 -11.00 -18.09
C ARG A 39 1.32 -12.48 -18.45
N ALA A 40 1.65 -13.36 -17.51
CA ALA A 40 1.58 -14.81 -17.67
C ALA A 40 0.15 -15.38 -17.45
N GLY A 41 -0.88 -14.54 -17.32
CA GLY A 41 -2.27 -14.96 -17.10
C GLY A 41 -2.59 -15.34 -15.65
N GLY A 42 -1.73 -14.95 -14.70
CA GLY A 42 -1.96 -15.12 -13.27
C GLY A 42 -3.11 -14.26 -12.75
N ARG A 43 -3.62 -14.63 -11.57
CA ARG A 43 -4.65 -13.87 -10.84
C ARG A 43 -4.11 -13.39 -9.51
N LEU A 44 -4.59 -12.26 -9.04
CA LEU A 44 -4.33 -11.73 -7.70
C LEU A 44 -5.49 -12.12 -6.78
N TRP A 45 -5.15 -12.74 -5.66
CA TRP A 45 -6.08 -12.99 -4.57
C TRP A 45 -5.75 -12.01 -3.45
N VAL A 46 -6.75 -11.29 -2.97
CA VAL A 46 -6.61 -10.26 -1.94
C VAL A 46 -7.41 -10.64 -0.71
N MET A 47 -6.85 -10.35 0.47
CA MET A 47 -7.44 -10.67 1.76
C MET A 47 -7.02 -9.63 2.80
N GLY A 48 -7.89 -9.35 3.77
CA GLY A 48 -7.65 -8.36 4.80
C GLY A 48 -8.67 -8.46 5.93
N ASN A 49 -8.38 -7.83 7.08
CA ASN A 49 -9.21 -7.84 8.28
C ASN A 49 -9.46 -6.40 8.75
N GLY A 50 -10.69 -6.09 9.15
CA GLY A 50 -11.04 -4.73 9.60
C GLY A 50 -10.80 -3.70 8.49
N GLY A 51 -10.00 -2.67 8.77
CA GLY A 51 -9.67 -1.62 7.79
C GLY A 51 -9.01 -2.17 6.52
N SER A 52 -8.12 -3.16 6.64
CA SER A 52 -7.43 -3.72 5.46
C SER A 52 -8.33 -4.61 4.60
N ALA A 53 -9.52 -5.01 5.09
CA ALA A 53 -10.51 -5.65 4.25
C ALA A 53 -11.08 -4.68 3.21
N CYS A 54 -11.22 -3.40 3.57
CA CYS A 54 -11.64 -2.35 2.63
C CYS A 54 -10.57 -2.16 1.54
N ASP A 55 -9.29 -2.10 1.92
CA ASP A 55 -8.19 -1.96 0.95
C ASP A 55 -8.09 -3.19 0.03
N ALA A 56 -8.26 -4.39 0.58
CA ALA A 56 -8.30 -5.62 -0.23
C ALA A 56 -9.46 -5.59 -1.24
N GLN A 57 -10.65 -5.16 -0.82
CA GLN A 57 -11.79 -4.99 -1.72
C GLN A 57 -11.54 -3.91 -2.79
N HIS A 58 -10.90 -2.80 -2.40
CA HIS A 58 -10.56 -1.71 -3.32
C HIS A 58 -9.62 -2.20 -4.42
N VAL A 59 -8.53 -2.88 -4.06
CA VAL A 59 -7.56 -3.45 -5.02
C VAL A 59 -8.15 -4.57 -5.87
N ALA A 60 -9.20 -5.26 -5.42
CA ALA A 60 -9.86 -6.29 -6.22
C ALA A 60 -10.66 -5.73 -7.41
N VAL A 61 -11.08 -4.46 -7.32
CA VAL A 61 -12.04 -3.84 -8.24
C VAL A 61 -11.37 -2.93 -9.26
N GLU A 62 -10.32 -2.21 -8.86
CA GLU A 62 -9.58 -1.26 -9.70
C GLU A 62 -8.40 -1.90 -10.43
#